data_AF-A0A6U5HL60-F1
#
_entry.id   AF-A0A6U5HL60-F1
#
_cell.length_a   1.000
_cell.length_b   1.000
_cell.length_c   1.000
_cell.angle_alpha   90.00
_cell.angle_beta   90.00
_cell.angle_gamma   90.00
#
_symmetry.space_group_name_H-M   'P 1'
#
loop_
_entity.id
_entity.type
_entity.pdbx_description
1 polymer ?
#
loop_
_entity_poly.entity_id
_entity_poly.type
_entity_poly.pdbx_seq_one_letter_code
_entity_poly.pdbx_strand_id
1 'polypeptide(L)'
;MNYMFFKCPNFVQKVCWNGTALPLGNQYQMFFGTGPNGNGGALCTVETNPPTSAEPTRTASPTKTATPTVSPTKHPTMKPFPAPSKLPSSAPNNLIDFETEIERFKDGEPTSSPIQIWEVGHVTKMSEAFKSQTGFNRDITNWDTSSVTDMSYMFDGAERFNRDIGVWDISQVTDMFRMFRRARSFNAPIGNWNVSKVKEMAQMFKDTPFNNDIGMWNTTSVTTLAFFLQDNLVFNYDISGWNVSACKNFDHTFKDAEVFNIDLSPWDIYSATQMRRMFYNSGLDFCLNWDTDRISTTIRSEMFKNSKNGRFC
;
A
#
# COMPACT_ATOMS: atom_id res chain seq x y z
N MET A 1 29.43 9.06 -15.30
CA MET A 1 29.56 8.11 -14.17
C MET A 1 29.33 6.72 -14.72
N ASN A 2 30.24 5.79 -14.49
CA ASN A 2 30.06 4.41 -14.95
C ASN A 2 29.26 3.64 -13.91
N TYR A 3 28.37 2.76 -14.36
CA TYR A 3 27.52 1.94 -13.50
C TYR A 3 27.67 0.47 -13.89
N MET A 4 27.66 -0.42 -12.90
CA MET A 4 27.51 -1.86 -13.10
C MET A 4 26.17 -2.33 -12.53
N PHE A 5 25.55 -3.27 -13.24
CA PHE A 5 24.35 -3.95 -12.79
C PHE A 5 24.71 -5.32 -12.24
N PHE A 6 24.27 -5.58 -11.01
CA PHE A 6 24.44 -6.87 -10.36
C PHE A 6 23.09 -7.54 -10.28
N LYS A 7 23.03 -8.79 -10.75
CA LYS A 7 21.85 -9.64 -10.62
C LYS A 7 22.06 -10.58 -9.45
N CYS A 8 21.18 -10.45 -8.46
CA CYS A 8 21.09 -11.34 -7.31
C CYS A 8 19.78 -12.15 -7.42
N PRO A 9 19.62 -13.29 -6.71
CA PRO A 9 18.44 -14.15 -6.85
C PRO A 9 17.09 -13.45 -6.63
N ASN A 10 17.07 -12.40 -5.81
CA ASN A 10 15.82 -11.74 -5.39
C ASN A 10 15.71 -10.25 -5.80
N PHE A 11 16.75 -9.67 -6.41
CA PHE A 11 16.73 -8.27 -6.86
C PHE A 11 17.87 -7.97 -7.82
N VAL A 12 17.76 -6.85 -8.55
CA VAL A 12 18.82 -6.28 -9.38
C VAL A 12 19.25 -4.95 -8.75
N GLN A 13 20.55 -4.74 -8.57
CA GLN A 13 21.08 -3.52 -7.98
C GLN A 13 22.02 -2.80 -8.94
N LYS A 14 21.83 -1.48 -9.06
CA LYS A 14 22.68 -0.57 -9.83
C LYS A 14 23.66 0.10 -8.89
N VAL A 15 24.96 -0.05 -9.12
CA VAL A 15 26.02 0.52 -8.27
C VAL A 15 26.88 1.51 -9.06
N CYS A 16 27.14 2.69 -8.48
CA CYS A 16 28.08 3.67 -9.03
C CYS A 16 29.51 3.16 -8.88
N TRP A 17 30.28 3.11 -9.97
CA TRP A 17 31.68 2.65 -9.95
C TRP A 17 32.63 3.71 -10.51
N ASN A 18 33.70 4.03 -9.76
CA ASN A 18 34.67 5.08 -10.09
C ASN A 18 36.12 4.56 -10.27
N GLY A 19 36.32 3.26 -10.55
CA GLY A 19 37.66 2.67 -10.74
C GLY A 19 38.00 2.35 -12.20
N THR A 20 39.29 2.39 -12.55
CA THR A 20 39.87 1.80 -13.77
C THR A 20 40.06 0.30 -13.58
N ALA A 21 39.44 -0.53 -14.42
CA ALA A 21 39.55 -1.98 -14.34
C ALA A 21 40.92 -2.46 -14.86
N LEU A 22 41.66 -3.23 -14.05
CA LEU A 22 42.78 -4.08 -14.50
C LEU A 22 42.33 -5.54 -14.47
N PRO A 23 42.62 -6.36 -15.50
CA PRO A 23 41.99 -7.65 -15.67
C PRO A 23 42.72 -8.76 -14.90
N LEU A 24 41.99 -9.49 -14.06
CA LEU A 24 42.33 -10.84 -13.63
C LEU A 24 41.04 -11.64 -13.46
N GLY A 25 40.67 -12.43 -14.49
CA GLY A 25 39.61 -13.43 -14.42
C GLY A 25 38.17 -12.89 -14.49
N ASN A 26 37.33 -13.50 -15.33
CA ASN A 26 35.98 -13.03 -15.72
C ASN A 26 34.88 -13.07 -14.63
N GLN A 27 35.18 -12.85 -13.34
CA GLN A 27 34.15 -12.79 -12.29
C GLN A 27 34.44 -11.72 -11.25
N TYR A 28 33.50 -10.78 -11.08
CA TYR A 28 33.50 -9.80 -10.00
C TYR A 28 32.61 -10.31 -8.85
N GLN A 29 33.15 -10.39 -7.64
CA GLN A 29 32.41 -10.74 -6.43
C GLN A 29 32.30 -9.49 -5.53
N MET A 30 31.09 -9.21 -5.03
CA MET A 30 30.87 -8.19 -4.00
C MET A 30 30.37 -8.86 -2.72
N PHE A 31 31.04 -8.59 -1.60
CA PHE A 31 30.59 -9.02 -0.28
C PHE A 31 29.85 -7.88 0.42
N PHE A 32 28.59 -8.11 0.79
CA PHE A 32 27.88 -7.21 1.69
C PHE A 32 28.24 -7.58 3.14
N GLY A 33 28.81 -6.64 3.88
CA GLY A 33 29.27 -6.83 5.25
C GLY A 33 28.13 -7.10 6.22
N THR A 34 28.39 -8.01 7.17
CA THR A 34 27.45 -8.56 8.15
C THR A 34 27.25 -7.63 9.36
N GLY A 35 26.01 -7.51 9.85
CA GLY A 35 25.76 -7.21 11.26
C GLY A 35 26.26 -8.36 12.17
N PRO A 36 26.22 -8.22 13.51
CA PRO A 36 27.04 -9.00 14.45
C PRO A 36 26.88 -10.53 14.45
N ASN A 37 25.92 -11.09 13.72
CA ASN A 37 25.58 -12.51 13.75
C ASN A 37 25.90 -13.28 12.44
N GLY A 38 26.78 -12.74 11.59
CA GLY A 38 27.66 -13.57 10.75
C GLY A 38 27.07 -14.60 9.79
N ASN A 39 25.84 -14.45 9.27
CA ASN A 39 25.33 -15.32 8.21
C ASN A 39 24.40 -14.55 7.26
N GLY A 40 24.85 -14.34 6.01
CA GLY A 40 24.03 -13.74 4.95
C GLY A 40 24.82 -13.07 3.83
N GLY A 41 25.71 -13.79 3.15
CA GLY A 41 26.33 -13.31 1.91
C GLY A 41 25.55 -13.83 0.70
N ALA A 42 25.00 -12.94 -0.13
CA ALA A 42 24.45 -13.31 -1.44
C ALA A 42 25.56 -13.20 -2.51
N LEU A 43 25.76 -14.26 -3.28
CA LEU A 43 26.67 -14.25 -4.43
C LEU A 43 25.94 -13.62 -5.63
N CYS A 44 26.46 -12.53 -6.19
CA CYS A 44 25.86 -11.85 -7.34
C CYS A 44 26.85 -11.77 -8.51
N THR A 45 26.33 -11.79 -9.75
CA THR A 45 27.13 -11.77 -11.00
C THR A 45 26.79 -10.54 -11.85
N VAL A 46 27.74 -10.08 -12.66
CA VAL A 46 27.61 -8.91 -13.56
C VAL A 46 27.06 -9.34 -14.91
N GLU A 47 26.01 -8.68 -15.41
CA GLU A 47 25.52 -8.87 -16.78
C GLU A 47 26.34 -8.00 -17.76
N THR A 48 26.87 -8.59 -18.83
CA THR A 48 27.84 -7.92 -19.73
C THR A 48 27.27 -7.34 -21.04
N ASN A 49 25.95 -7.22 -21.23
CA ASN A 49 25.41 -6.66 -22.49
C ASN A 49 24.39 -5.52 -22.26
N PRO A 50 24.68 -4.28 -22.71
CA PRO A 50 23.72 -3.18 -22.71
C PRO A 50 22.83 -3.19 -23.97
N PRO A 51 21.58 -2.67 -23.91
CA PRO A 51 20.75 -2.47 -25.10
C PRO A 51 21.30 -1.34 -26.00
N THR A 52 21.29 -1.58 -27.31
CA THR A 52 21.87 -0.75 -28.37
C THR A 52 21.16 0.60 -28.58
N SER A 53 21.97 1.65 -28.74
CA SER A 53 21.61 3.05 -29.03
C SER A 53 21.40 3.33 -30.51
N ALA A 54 20.41 4.17 -30.84
CA ALA A 54 20.47 5.05 -32.01
C ALA A 54 19.94 6.43 -31.60
N GLU A 55 20.78 7.46 -31.75
CA GLU A 55 20.55 8.86 -31.39
C GLU A 55 20.51 9.68 -32.69
N PRO A 56 19.70 10.77 -32.78
CA PRO A 56 20.07 11.88 -33.64
C PRO A 56 20.21 13.19 -32.87
N THR A 57 21.40 13.76 -33.03
CA THR A 57 21.84 15.17 -33.04
C THR A 57 20.97 16.27 -32.44
N ARG A 58 21.65 17.05 -31.60
CA ARG A 58 21.24 18.15 -30.72
C ARG A 58 21.15 19.50 -31.43
N THR A 59 20.03 20.20 -31.24
CA THR A 59 19.96 21.68 -31.23
C THR A 59 19.27 22.15 -29.95
N ALA A 60 19.86 23.18 -29.32
CA ALA A 60 19.68 23.52 -27.92
C ALA A 60 18.40 24.33 -27.59
N SER A 61 17.85 24.10 -26.40
CA SER A 61 17.08 25.05 -25.57
C SER A 61 17.03 24.53 -24.12
N PRO A 62 16.89 25.39 -23.10
CA PRO A 62 17.18 25.02 -21.71
C PRO A 62 16.09 24.08 -21.17
N THR A 63 16.43 22.80 -21.03
CA THR A 63 15.52 21.78 -20.51
C THR A 63 15.44 21.89 -19.00
N LYS A 64 14.24 22.17 -18.48
CA LYS A 64 13.90 22.05 -17.05
C LYS A 64 14.23 20.62 -16.58
N THR A 65 15.01 20.54 -15.51
CA THR A 65 15.42 19.31 -14.83
C THR A 65 14.19 18.47 -14.46
N ALA A 66 13.98 17.34 -15.13
CA ALA A 66 12.97 16.36 -14.75
C ALA A 66 13.48 15.56 -13.55
N THR A 67 12.74 15.59 -12.45
CA THR A 67 12.84 14.59 -11.38
C THR A 67 12.57 13.20 -11.94
N PRO A 68 13.20 12.14 -11.43
CA PRO A 68 12.97 10.77 -11.91
C PRO A 68 11.53 10.36 -11.61
N THR A 69 10.70 10.28 -12.65
CA THR A 69 9.33 9.77 -12.57
C THR A 69 9.39 8.24 -12.48
N VAL A 70 8.89 7.66 -11.39
CA VAL A 70 8.70 6.20 -11.27
C VAL A 70 7.45 5.83 -12.08
N SER A 71 7.61 4.95 -13.07
CA SER A 71 6.46 4.47 -13.86
C SER A 71 5.47 3.68 -12.98
N PRO A 72 4.16 3.75 -13.28
CA PRO A 72 3.15 2.92 -12.61
C PRO A 72 3.53 1.44 -12.59
N THR A 73 3.32 0.78 -11.46
CA THR A 73 3.48 -0.68 -11.38
C THR A 73 2.23 -1.34 -11.96
N LYS A 74 2.37 -2.07 -13.07
CA LYS A 74 1.27 -2.81 -13.70
C LYS A 74 0.80 -3.96 -12.81
N HIS A 75 -0.50 -4.26 -12.86
CA HIS A 75 -1.13 -5.39 -12.16
C HIS A 75 -0.42 -6.72 -12.45
N PRO A 76 0.25 -7.35 -11.47
CA PRO A 76 0.64 -8.74 -11.60
C PRO A 76 -0.60 -9.63 -11.64
N THR A 77 -0.59 -10.69 -12.45
CA THR A 77 -1.62 -11.73 -12.38
C THR A 77 -1.63 -12.39 -11.00
N MET A 78 -2.62 -12.05 -10.17
CA MET A 78 -2.82 -12.69 -8.86
C MET A 78 -3.34 -14.11 -9.07
N LYS A 79 -2.69 -15.10 -8.47
CA LYS A 79 -3.27 -16.44 -8.33
C LYS A 79 -4.43 -16.35 -7.33
N PRO A 80 -5.55 -17.04 -7.55
CA PRO A 80 -6.60 -17.14 -6.55
C PRO A 80 -5.99 -17.65 -5.24
N PHE A 81 -6.21 -16.91 -4.15
CA PHE A 81 -5.86 -17.44 -2.84
C PHE A 81 -6.73 -18.67 -2.59
N PRO A 82 -6.15 -19.80 -2.16
CA PRO A 82 -6.94 -20.95 -1.74
C PRO A 82 -7.89 -20.49 -0.64
N ALA A 83 -9.16 -20.91 -0.73
CA ALA A 83 -10.10 -20.70 0.36
C ALA A 83 -9.47 -21.24 1.66
N PRO A 84 -9.55 -20.51 2.78
CA PRO A 84 -8.99 -20.99 4.03
C PRO A 84 -9.54 -22.40 4.29
N SER A 85 -8.62 -23.34 4.52
CA SER A 85 -8.99 -24.67 4.99
C SER A 85 -9.63 -24.50 6.35
N LYS A 86 -10.97 -24.55 6.39
CA LYS A 86 -11.73 -24.55 7.64
C LYS A 86 -11.14 -25.63 8.53
N LEU A 87 -10.56 -25.25 9.68
CA LEU A 87 -10.30 -26.24 10.71
C LEU A 87 -11.65 -26.89 11.05
N PRO A 88 -11.71 -28.23 11.19
CA PRO A 88 -12.94 -28.88 11.58
C PRO A 88 -13.46 -28.27 12.89
N SER A 89 -14.67 -27.74 12.85
CA SER A 89 -15.46 -27.33 14.02
C SER A 89 -15.67 -28.56 14.90
N SER A 90 -14.74 -28.79 15.85
CA SER A 90 -14.78 -29.97 16.71
C SER A 90 -14.59 -29.64 18.19
N ALA A 91 -15.12 -28.51 18.65
CA ALA A 91 -15.28 -28.27 20.08
C ALA A 91 -16.64 -27.63 20.41
N PRO A 92 -17.42 -28.21 21.33
CA PRO A 92 -18.66 -27.62 21.80
C PRO A 92 -18.35 -26.38 22.67
N ASN A 93 -19.00 -25.25 22.39
CA ASN A 93 -19.09 -24.05 23.25
C ASN A 93 -17.77 -23.36 23.67
N ASN A 94 -16.82 -23.17 22.75
CA ASN A 94 -15.63 -22.33 22.99
C ASN A 94 -15.69 -20.97 22.27
N LEU A 95 -16.91 -20.43 22.08
CA LEU A 95 -17.11 -19.08 21.55
C LEU A 95 -16.42 -18.10 22.50
N ILE A 96 -15.37 -17.44 22.02
CA ILE A 96 -14.74 -16.40 22.82
C ILE A 96 -15.68 -15.20 22.92
N ASP A 97 -15.71 -14.58 24.09
CA ASP A 97 -16.17 -13.20 24.20
C ASP A 97 -15.03 -12.31 23.69
N PHE A 98 -15.11 -11.96 22.40
CA PHE A 98 -14.06 -11.24 21.70
C PHE A 98 -13.69 -9.92 22.37
N GLU A 99 -14.68 -9.16 22.84
CA GLU A 99 -14.45 -7.87 23.50
C GLU A 99 -13.64 -8.08 24.78
N THR A 100 -14.10 -9.00 25.65
CA THR A 100 -13.43 -9.30 26.91
C THR A 100 -12.00 -9.81 26.68
N GLU A 101 -11.78 -10.71 25.71
CA GLU A 101 -10.45 -11.25 25.43
C GLU A 101 -9.50 -10.21 24.83
N ILE A 102 -10.01 -9.29 24.01
CA ILE A 102 -9.24 -8.17 23.48
C ILE A 102 -8.83 -7.19 24.59
N GLU A 103 -9.73 -6.86 25.52
CA GLU A 103 -9.39 -5.98 26.63
C GLU A 103 -8.34 -6.61 27.54
N ARG A 104 -8.49 -7.90 27.89
CA ARG A 104 -7.44 -8.66 28.60
C ARG A 104 -6.11 -8.59 27.86
N PHE A 105 -6.12 -8.80 26.54
CA PHE A 105 -4.93 -8.72 25.71
C PHE A 105 -4.26 -7.33 25.78
N LYS A 106 -5.05 -6.25 25.69
CA LYS A 106 -4.56 -4.86 25.75
C LYS A 106 -3.99 -4.51 27.12
N ASP A 107 -4.57 -5.03 28.19
CA ASP A 107 -4.12 -4.82 29.57
C ASP A 107 -2.89 -5.69 29.93
N GLY A 108 -2.49 -6.61 29.03
CA GLY A 108 -1.41 -7.55 29.28
C GLY A 108 -1.80 -8.69 30.23
N GLU A 109 -3.09 -8.85 30.49
CA GLU A 109 -3.63 -9.95 31.27
C GLU A 109 -3.59 -11.25 30.46
N PRO A 110 -3.44 -12.41 31.12
CA PRO A 110 -3.55 -13.69 30.44
C PRO A 110 -4.89 -13.79 29.72
N THR A 111 -4.92 -14.24 28.48
CA THR A 111 -6.14 -14.55 27.72
C THR A 111 -6.64 -15.96 28.05
N SER A 112 -7.89 -16.30 27.74
CA SER A 112 -8.43 -17.65 27.99
C SER A 112 -7.79 -18.71 27.09
N SER A 113 -7.29 -18.31 25.92
CA SER A 113 -6.58 -19.16 24.98
C SER A 113 -5.59 -18.35 24.14
N PRO A 114 -4.60 -18.99 23.48
CA PRO A 114 -3.73 -18.31 22.52
C PRO A 114 -4.54 -17.69 21.38
N ILE A 115 -4.20 -16.45 21.02
CA ILE A 115 -4.89 -15.65 20.00
C ILE A 115 -5.06 -16.35 18.64
N GLN A 116 -4.13 -17.25 18.29
CA GLN A 116 -4.12 -18.00 17.03
C GLN A 116 -5.31 -18.95 16.88
N ILE A 117 -5.89 -19.41 17.99
CA ILE A 117 -6.97 -20.42 18.01
C ILE A 117 -8.28 -19.85 18.53
N TRP A 118 -8.41 -18.52 18.55
CA TRP A 118 -9.65 -17.85 18.89
C TRP A 118 -10.71 -18.13 17.82
N GLU A 119 -11.82 -18.73 18.25
CA GLU A 119 -12.99 -18.96 17.40
C GLU A 119 -13.78 -17.66 17.26
N VAL A 120 -13.41 -16.84 16.26
CA VAL A 120 -13.99 -15.50 16.02
C VAL A 120 -15.07 -15.48 14.93
N GLY A 121 -15.49 -16.63 14.41
CA GLY A 121 -16.43 -16.70 13.27
C GLY A 121 -17.81 -16.10 13.52
N HIS A 122 -18.21 -15.92 14.79
CA HIS A 122 -19.45 -15.23 15.19
C HIS A 122 -19.29 -13.72 15.40
N VAL A 123 -18.05 -13.21 15.43
CA VAL A 123 -17.76 -11.81 15.73
C VAL A 123 -18.18 -10.94 14.56
N THR A 124 -19.01 -9.94 14.83
CA THR A 124 -19.51 -9.01 13.81
C THR A 124 -18.80 -7.67 13.82
N LYS A 125 -18.10 -7.33 14.91
CA LYS A 125 -17.34 -6.09 15.09
C LYS A 125 -15.95 -6.43 15.61
N MET A 126 -14.93 -6.04 14.87
CA MET A 126 -13.52 -6.12 15.29
C MET A 126 -12.91 -4.73 15.44
N SER A 127 -13.76 -3.71 15.55
CA SER A 127 -13.35 -2.32 15.69
C SER A 127 -12.42 -2.14 16.89
N GLU A 128 -11.33 -1.40 16.70
CA GLU A 128 -10.34 -1.06 17.75
C GLU A 128 -9.59 -2.24 18.40
N ALA A 129 -9.72 -3.47 17.91
CA ALA A 129 -9.17 -4.67 18.57
C ALA A 129 -7.68 -4.57 18.92
N PHE A 130 -6.85 -4.04 18.01
CA PHE A 130 -5.40 -3.86 18.21
C PHE A 130 -4.96 -2.40 18.02
N LYS A 131 -5.88 -1.46 18.23
CA LYS A 131 -5.60 -0.02 18.16
C LYS A 131 -4.51 0.35 19.17
N SER A 132 -3.50 1.07 18.68
CA SER A 132 -2.32 1.54 19.41
C SER A 132 -1.45 0.43 20.03
N GLN A 133 -1.66 -0.83 19.65
CA GLN A 133 -0.82 -1.95 20.09
C GLN A 133 0.47 -1.99 19.26
N THR A 134 1.40 -1.07 19.55
CA THR A 134 2.61 -0.84 18.74
C THR A 134 3.47 -2.10 18.55
N GLY A 135 3.45 -3.01 19.53
CA GLY A 135 4.15 -4.29 19.51
C GLY A 135 3.39 -5.44 18.82
N PHE A 136 2.14 -5.25 18.42
CA PHE A 136 1.29 -6.31 17.91
C PHE A 136 1.77 -6.80 16.54
N ASN A 137 2.06 -8.10 16.47
CA ASN A 137 2.37 -8.81 15.23
C ASN A 137 2.14 -10.32 15.44
N ARG A 138 1.07 -10.70 16.15
CA ARG A 138 0.73 -12.11 16.39
C ARG A 138 0.07 -12.71 15.15
N ASP A 139 0.23 -14.01 14.96
CA ASP A 139 -0.41 -14.71 13.84
C ASP A 139 -1.92 -14.80 14.06
N ILE A 140 -2.68 -14.25 13.13
CA ILE A 140 -4.15 -14.23 13.09
C ILE A 140 -4.66 -14.62 11.68
N THR A 141 -3.79 -15.26 10.89
CA THR A 141 -4.05 -15.64 9.49
C THR A 141 -5.30 -16.52 9.38
N ASN A 142 -5.54 -17.38 10.36
CA ASN A 142 -6.62 -18.39 10.35
C ASN A 142 -7.95 -17.89 10.96
N TRP A 143 -8.07 -16.62 11.32
CA TRP A 143 -9.33 -16.08 11.81
C TRP A 143 -10.42 -16.12 10.73
N ASP A 144 -11.60 -16.64 11.08
CA ASP A 144 -12.79 -16.54 10.24
C ASP A 144 -13.44 -15.17 10.42
N THR A 145 -13.24 -14.28 9.44
CA THR A 145 -13.77 -12.93 9.43
C THR A 145 -15.08 -12.78 8.65
N SER A 146 -15.66 -13.88 8.16
CA SER A 146 -16.79 -13.84 7.20
C SER A 146 -18.07 -13.20 7.76
N SER A 147 -18.21 -13.12 9.09
CA SER A 147 -19.31 -12.44 9.78
C SER A 147 -19.04 -10.97 10.12
N VAL A 148 -17.80 -10.49 9.95
CA VAL A 148 -17.39 -9.16 10.40
C VAL A 148 -17.95 -8.09 9.47
N THR A 149 -18.57 -7.08 10.06
CA THR A 149 -19.16 -5.93 9.33
C THR A 149 -18.42 -4.62 9.60
N ASP A 150 -17.64 -4.55 10.69
CA ASP A 150 -16.88 -3.36 11.12
C ASP A 150 -15.45 -3.76 11.51
N MET A 151 -14.46 -3.22 10.79
CA MET A 151 -13.03 -3.36 11.05
C MET A 151 -12.35 -2.00 11.29
N SER A 152 -13.14 -0.97 11.61
CA SER A 152 -12.62 0.38 11.84
C SER A 152 -11.57 0.37 12.95
N TYR A 153 -10.47 1.11 12.75
CA TYR A 153 -9.36 1.25 13.68
C TYR A 153 -8.63 -0.04 14.11
N MET A 154 -8.94 -1.20 13.54
CA MET A 154 -8.49 -2.51 14.07
C MET A 154 -6.97 -2.57 14.30
N PHE A 155 -6.16 -1.99 13.40
CA PHE A 155 -4.70 -1.92 13.51
C PHE A 155 -4.15 -0.48 13.49
N ASP A 156 -4.98 0.51 13.82
CA ASP A 156 -4.57 1.91 13.87
C ASP A 156 -3.45 2.10 14.90
N GLY A 157 -2.24 2.44 14.47
CA GLY A 157 -1.06 2.59 15.33
C GLY A 157 -0.40 1.26 15.75
N ALA A 158 -0.78 0.13 15.16
CA ALA A 158 -0.07 -1.15 15.37
C ALA A 158 1.23 -1.18 14.54
N GLU A 159 2.23 -0.42 14.98
CA GLU A 159 3.43 -0.10 14.18
C GLU A 159 4.20 -1.32 13.62
N ARG A 160 4.18 -2.46 14.33
CA ARG A 160 4.86 -3.70 13.93
C ARG A 160 4.00 -4.70 13.15
N PHE A 161 2.72 -4.43 12.96
CA PHE A 161 1.81 -5.39 12.35
C PHE A 161 2.10 -5.55 10.86
N ASN A 162 2.39 -6.78 10.41
CA ASN A 162 2.56 -7.12 9.01
C ASN A 162 2.33 -8.62 8.77
N ARG A 163 1.12 -9.10 9.08
CA ARG A 163 0.74 -10.50 8.89
C ARG A 163 -0.03 -10.70 7.59
N ASP A 164 0.03 -11.93 7.09
CA ASP A 164 -0.73 -12.34 5.92
C ASP A 164 -2.21 -12.46 6.29
N ILE A 165 -2.94 -11.38 6.03
CA ILE A 165 -4.39 -11.30 6.18
C ILE A 165 -5.08 -11.28 4.82
N GLY A 166 -4.35 -11.58 3.73
CA GLY A 166 -4.93 -11.66 2.39
C GLY A 166 -6.02 -12.74 2.31
N VAL A 167 -5.91 -13.78 3.13
CA VAL A 167 -6.87 -14.91 3.17
C VAL A 167 -8.20 -14.60 3.89
N TRP A 168 -8.33 -13.45 4.53
CA TRP A 168 -9.55 -13.06 5.24
C TRP A 168 -10.72 -12.83 4.30
N ASP A 169 -11.91 -13.30 4.69
CA ASP A 169 -13.17 -12.96 4.03
C ASP A 169 -13.71 -11.66 4.63
N ILE A 170 -13.59 -10.57 3.88
CA ILE A 170 -14.09 -9.24 4.27
C ILE A 170 -15.37 -8.85 3.50
N SER A 171 -16.04 -9.81 2.84
CA SER A 171 -17.16 -9.53 1.92
C SER A 171 -18.40 -8.93 2.60
N GLN A 172 -18.48 -8.97 3.93
CA GLN A 172 -19.52 -8.34 4.74
C GLN A 172 -19.09 -7.00 5.37
N VAL A 173 -17.81 -6.63 5.29
CA VAL A 173 -17.28 -5.42 5.91
C VAL A 173 -17.83 -4.18 5.20
N THR A 174 -18.30 -3.23 6.00
CA THR A 174 -18.84 -1.95 5.53
C THR A 174 -18.00 -0.75 5.96
N ASP A 175 -17.21 -0.90 7.03
CA ASP A 175 -16.36 0.15 7.62
C ASP A 175 -14.92 -0.35 7.80
N MET A 176 -13.97 0.36 7.18
CA MET A 176 -12.52 0.17 7.29
C MET A 176 -11.81 1.47 7.70
N PHE A 177 -12.54 2.39 8.34
CA PHE A 177 -12.01 3.68 8.76
C PHE A 177 -10.72 3.50 9.56
N ARG A 178 -9.62 4.10 9.12
CA ARG A 178 -8.31 4.06 9.82
C ARG A 178 -7.75 2.67 10.10
N MET A 179 -8.23 1.61 9.43
CA MET A 179 -7.86 0.22 9.77
C MET A 179 -6.35 -0.01 9.88
N PHE A 180 -5.53 0.58 9.00
CA PHE A 180 -4.05 0.47 9.01
C PHE A 180 -3.35 1.82 9.16
N ARG A 181 -4.03 2.85 9.67
CA ARG A 181 -3.39 4.16 9.85
C ARG A 181 -2.19 4.01 10.79
N ARG A 182 -1.02 4.54 10.44
CA ARG A 182 0.22 4.43 11.25
C ARG A 182 0.67 3.00 11.55
N ALA A 183 0.21 2.00 10.81
CA ALA A 183 0.74 0.64 10.87
C ALA A 183 2.05 0.56 10.08
N ARG A 184 3.12 1.14 10.65
CA ARG A 184 4.39 1.45 9.94
C ARG A 184 5.10 0.28 9.25
N SER A 185 4.77 -0.96 9.60
CA SER A 185 5.33 -2.16 8.96
C SER A 185 4.37 -2.83 7.96
N PHE A 186 3.11 -2.38 7.89
CA PHE A 186 2.07 -3.08 7.15
C PHE A 186 2.26 -2.92 5.64
N ASN A 187 2.47 -4.05 4.97
CA ASN A 187 2.58 -4.15 3.52
C ASN A 187 2.17 -5.56 3.03
N ALA A 188 1.10 -6.10 3.60
CA ALA A 188 0.58 -7.42 3.23
C ALA A 188 -0.21 -7.36 1.89
N PRO A 189 -0.18 -8.42 1.07
CA PRO A 189 -0.95 -8.47 -0.17
C PRO A 189 -2.45 -8.68 0.12
N ILE A 190 -3.24 -7.62 -0.02
CA ILE A 190 -4.69 -7.60 0.23
C ILE A 190 -5.52 -7.29 -1.03
N GLY A 191 -4.90 -7.35 -2.21
CA GLY A 191 -5.56 -7.05 -3.48
C GLY A 191 -6.73 -7.96 -3.84
N ASN A 192 -6.82 -9.13 -3.21
CA ASN A 192 -7.88 -10.12 -3.41
C ASN A 192 -9.12 -9.89 -2.53
N TRP A 193 -9.09 -8.92 -1.62
CA TRP A 193 -10.20 -8.61 -0.75
C TRP A 193 -11.43 -8.12 -1.53
N ASN A 194 -12.61 -8.66 -1.19
CA ASN A 194 -13.87 -8.19 -1.75
C ASN A 194 -14.40 -6.98 -0.97
N VAL A 195 -14.03 -5.78 -1.42
CA VAL A 195 -14.45 -4.51 -0.78
C VAL A 195 -15.79 -3.96 -1.30
N SER A 196 -16.59 -4.74 -2.04
CA SER A 196 -17.78 -4.22 -2.75
C SER A 196 -18.87 -3.64 -1.83
N LYS A 197 -18.84 -3.93 -0.53
CA LYS A 197 -19.76 -3.39 0.48
C LYS A 197 -19.16 -2.28 1.35
N VAL A 198 -17.86 -2.03 1.23
CA VAL A 198 -17.17 -1.03 2.05
C VAL A 198 -17.59 0.37 1.62
N LYS A 199 -18.04 1.19 2.58
CA LYS A 199 -18.48 2.56 2.36
C LYS A 199 -17.48 3.59 2.89
N GLU A 200 -16.79 3.24 3.96
CA GLU A 200 -15.87 4.12 4.69
C GLU A 200 -14.45 3.54 4.64
N MET A 201 -13.54 4.26 3.98
CA MET A 201 -12.11 3.91 3.86
C MET A 201 -11.19 5.07 4.28
N ALA A 202 -11.73 6.14 4.86
CA ALA A 202 -10.92 7.31 5.17
C ALA A 202 -9.74 6.94 6.09
N GLN A 203 -8.57 7.49 5.77
CA GLN A 203 -7.31 7.27 6.49
C GLN A 203 -6.84 5.80 6.55
N MET A 204 -7.36 4.87 5.75
CA MET A 204 -7.00 3.44 5.84
C MET A 204 -5.48 3.19 5.80
N PHE A 205 -4.74 3.86 4.91
CA PHE A 205 -3.28 3.75 4.76
C PHE A 205 -2.53 5.06 5.02
N LYS A 206 -3.11 5.94 5.83
CA LYS A 206 -2.44 7.20 6.20
C LYS A 206 -1.20 6.91 7.06
N ASP A 207 -0.06 7.52 6.70
CA ASP A 207 1.22 7.37 7.41
C ASP A 207 1.64 5.89 7.51
N THR A 208 1.40 5.14 6.43
CA THR A 208 1.68 3.70 6.32
C THR A 208 2.39 3.45 4.99
N PRO A 209 3.56 2.77 4.96
CA PRO A 209 4.32 2.53 3.73
C PRO A 209 3.74 1.37 2.90
N PHE A 210 2.42 1.37 2.72
CA PHE A 210 1.70 0.35 1.95
C PHE A 210 1.98 0.54 0.46
N ASN A 211 2.43 -0.52 -0.21
CA ASN A 211 2.74 -0.56 -1.63
C ASN A 211 2.47 -1.97 -2.20
N ASN A 212 1.20 -2.38 -2.17
CA ASN A 212 0.71 -3.59 -2.83
C ASN A 212 -0.44 -3.26 -3.79
N ASP A 213 -0.68 -4.17 -4.73
CA ASP A 213 -1.74 -4.03 -5.71
C ASP A 213 -3.13 -4.08 -5.06
N ILE A 214 -3.94 -3.06 -5.36
CA ILE A 214 -5.34 -2.92 -4.95
C ILE A 214 -6.22 -2.43 -6.12
N GLY A 215 -5.73 -2.42 -7.36
CA GLY A 215 -6.51 -1.85 -8.49
C GLY A 215 -7.70 -2.69 -8.91
N MET A 216 -7.74 -3.97 -8.52
CA MET A 216 -8.88 -4.87 -8.78
C MET A 216 -10.01 -4.74 -7.76
N TRP A 217 -9.89 -3.87 -6.76
CA TRP A 217 -10.94 -3.62 -5.79
C TRP A 217 -12.21 -3.03 -6.43
N ASN A 218 -13.37 -3.59 -6.07
CA ASN A 218 -14.67 -3.02 -6.45
C ASN A 218 -15.06 -1.89 -5.48
N THR A 219 -14.75 -0.65 -5.84
CA THR A 219 -14.98 0.54 -5.01
C THR A 219 -16.36 1.19 -5.20
N THR A 220 -17.30 0.54 -5.89
CA THR A 220 -18.61 1.13 -6.25
C THR A 220 -19.44 1.64 -5.06
N SER A 221 -19.25 1.06 -3.87
CA SER A 221 -19.95 1.49 -2.65
C SER A 221 -19.21 2.55 -1.82
N VAL A 222 -17.96 2.87 -2.16
CA VAL A 222 -17.12 3.78 -1.35
C VAL A 222 -17.66 5.20 -1.43
N THR A 223 -17.93 5.79 -0.27
CA THR A 223 -18.48 7.15 -0.16
C THR A 223 -17.44 8.20 0.23
N THR A 224 -16.29 7.77 0.74
CA THR A 224 -15.20 8.65 1.16
C THR A 224 -13.84 7.95 1.08
N LEU A 225 -12.88 8.66 0.48
CA LEU A 225 -11.45 8.34 0.41
C LEU A 225 -10.62 9.41 1.13
N ALA A 226 -11.22 10.16 2.05
CA ALA A 226 -10.55 11.25 2.73
C ALA A 226 -9.28 10.74 3.42
N PHE A 227 -8.14 11.37 3.12
CA PHE A 227 -6.81 11.04 3.66
C PHE A 227 -6.36 9.59 3.42
N PHE A 228 -6.97 8.83 2.50
CA PHE A 228 -6.74 7.39 2.32
C PHE A 228 -5.27 6.99 2.26
N LEU A 229 -4.46 7.70 1.46
CA LEU A 229 -3.02 7.53 1.26
C LEU A 229 -2.23 8.79 1.69
N GLN A 230 -2.79 9.59 2.63
CA GLN A 230 -2.05 10.75 3.12
C GLN A 230 -0.72 10.31 3.74
N ASP A 231 0.38 10.98 3.40
CA ASP A 231 1.72 10.72 3.92
C ASP A 231 2.25 9.30 3.57
N ASN A 232 1.63 8.61 2.59
CA ASN A 232 2.18 7.38 2.02
C ASN A 232 3.20 7.72 0.93
N LEU A 233 4.49 7.56 1.25
CA LEU A 233 5.59 7.99 0.39
C LEU A 233 5.96 6.98 -0.71
N VAL A 234 5.31 5.82 -0.80
CA VAL A 234 5.79 4.68 -1.60
C VAL A 234 4.76 4.07 -2.56
N PHE A 235 3.47 4.34 -2.38
CA PHE A 235 2.40 3.76 -3.20
C PHE A 235 2.40 4.30 -4.63
N ASN A 236 2.49 3.41 -5.62
CA ASN A 236 2.40 3.75 -7.05
C ASN A 236 1.84 2.59 -7.92
N TYR A 237 0.84 1.87 -7.41
CA TYR A 237 0.10 0.87 -8.19
C TYR A 237 -1.06 1.52 -8.94
N ASP A 238 -1.37 0.97 -10.11
CA ASP A 238 -2.49 1.44 -10.93
C ASP A 238 -3.83 1.23 -10.19
N ILE A 239 -4.61 2.30 -10.09
CA ILE A 239 -5.97 2.34 -9.51
C ILE A 239 -6.94 3.08 -10.43
N SER A 240 -6.56 3.28 -11.70
CA SER A 240 -7.37 3.97 -12.70
C SER A 240 -8.71 3.26 -12.96
N GLY A 241 -8.76 1.94 -12.73
CA GLY A 241 -9.97 1.11 -12.88
C GLY A 241 -10.99 1.21 -11.74
N TRP A 242 -10.70 1.93 -10.67
CA TRP A 242 -11.65 2.12 -9.57
C TRP A 242 -12.90 2.88 -10.02
N ASN A 243 -14.06 2.38 -9.64
CA ASN A 243 -15.32 3.12 -9.76
C ASN A 243 -15.54 3.95 -8.51
N VAL A 244 -15.38 5.28 -8.63
CA VAL A 244 -15.52 6.23 -7.52
C VAL A 244 -16.77 7.12 -7.64
N SER A 245 -17.73 6.75 -8.49
CA SER A 245 -18.91 7.59 -8.78
C SER A 245 -19.83 7.82 -7.58
N ALA A 246 -19.73 7.02 -6.52
CA ALA A 246 -20.44 7.22 -5.25
C ALA A 246 -19.67 8.07 -4.22
N CYS A 247 -18.38 8.34 -4.47
CA CYS A 247 -17.49 8.98 -3.51
C CYS A 247 -17.70 10.50 -3.45
N LYS A 248 -18.05 11.01 -2.27
CA LYS A 248 -18.33 12.43 -2.05
C LYS A 248 -17.12 13.19 -1.53
N ASN A 249 -16.19 12.50 -0.88
CA ASN A 249 -15.08 13.11 -0.15
C ASN A 249 -13.73 12.52 -0.51
N PHE A 250 -12.90 13.33 -1.14
CA PHE A 250 -11.51 13.05 -1.53
C PHE A 250 -10.52 14.01 -0.83
N ASP A 251 -10.92 14.64 0.28
CA ASP A 251 -10.04 15.53 1.02
C ASP A 251 -8.73 14.82 1.33
N HIS A 252 -7.60 15.36 0.86
CA HIS A 252 -6.26 14.91 1.22
C HIS A 252 -5.94 13.45 0.81
N THR A 253 -6.72 12.84 -0.08
CA THR A 253 -6.58 11.41 -0.45
C THR A 253 -5.15 10.99 -0.76
N PHE A 254 -4.41 11.80 -1.54
CA PHE A 254 -3.02 11.57 -1.94
C PHE A 254 -2.08 12.67 -1.44
N LYS A 255 -2.47 13.39 -0.38
CA LYS A 255 -1.65 14.47 0.15
C LYS A 255 -0.30 13.91 0.64
N ASP A 256 0.78 14.53 0.19
CA ASP A 256 2.18 14.13 0.42
C ASP A 256 2.51 12.71 -0.07
N ALA A 257 1.74 12.15 -1.02
CA ALA A 257 2.07 10.89 -1.67
C ALA A 257 3.12 11.11 -2.78
N GLU A 258 4.39 11.25 -2.38
CA GLU A 258 5.47 11.82 -3.21
C GLU A 258 5.76 11.06 -4.51
N VAL A 259 5.60 9.73 -4.53
CA VAL A 259 5.88 8.90 -5.71
C VAL A 259 4.63 8.56 -6.52
N PHE A 260 3.44 8.90 -6.02
CA PHE A 260 2.17 8.55 -6.65
C PHE A 260 1.98 9.32 -7.96
N ASN A 261 1.95 8.61 -9.09
CA ASN A 261 1.83 9.21 -10.41
C ASN A 261 1.04 8.33 -11.39
N ILE A 262 -0.24 8.12 -11.08
CA ILE A 262 -1.18 7.29 -11.86
C ILE A 262 -2.14 8.19 -12.64
N ASP A 263 -2.47 7.83 -13.88
CA ASP A 263 -3.54 8.49 -14.62
C ASP A 263 -4.92 8.16 -14.01
N LEU A 264 -5.55 9.18 -13.42
CA LEU A 264 -6.87 9.08 -12.80
C LEU A 264 -7.96 9.76 -13.64
N SER A 265 -7.66 10.20 -14.85
CA SER A 265 -8.64 10.76 -15.80
C SER A 265 -9.88 9.87 -16.04
N PRO A 266 -9.78 8.52 -15.96
CA PRO A 266 -10.96 7.65 -16.05
C PRO A 266 -11.96 7.78 -14.90
N TRP A 267 -11.57 8.30 -13.74
CA TRP A 267 -12.46 8.37 -12.57
C TRP A 267 -13.69 9.27 -12.83
N ASP A 268 -14.87 8.75 -12.50
CA ASP A 268 -16.12 9.51 -12.44
C ASP A 268 -16.24 10.19 -11.07
N ILE A 269 -16.07 11.51 -11.05
CA ILE A 269 -16.03 12.34 -9.85
C ILE A 269 -17.22 13.31 -9.74
N TYR A 270 -18.28 13.13 -10.54
CA TYR A 270 -19.41 14.08 -10.56
C TYR A 270 -20.16 14.19 -9.23
N SER A 271 -20.08 13.17 -8.37
CA SER A 271 -20.66 13.20 -7.02
C SER A 271 -19.76 13.84 -5.95
N ALA A 272 -18.51 14.16 -6.30
CA ALA A 272 -17.55 14.73 -5.37
C ALA A 272 -17.98 16.13 -4.90
N THR A 273 -17.99 16.34 -3.60
CA THR A 273 -18.32 17.64 -2.97
C THR A 273 -17.14 18.22 -2.18
N GLN A 274 -16.17 17.37 -1.81
CA GLN A 274 -14.99 17.72 -1.04
C GLN A 274 -13.77 17.10 -1.71
N MET A 275 -12.81 17.93 -2.13
CA MET A 275 -11.53 17.48 -2.72
C MET A 275 -10.37 18.35 -2.24
N ARG A 276 -10.50 18.99 -1.07
CA ARG A 276 -9.51 19.93 -0.56
C ARG A 276 -8.18 19.21 -0.39
N ARG A 277 -7.12 19.77 -0.98
CA ARG A 277 -5.75 19.25 -0.92
C ARG A 277 -5.60 17.79 -1.35
N MET A 278 -6.50 17.25 -2.19
CA MET A 278 -6.46 15.86 -2.65
C MET A 278 -5.06 15.43 -3.12
N PHE A 279 -4.36 16.30 -3.85
CA PHE A 279 -3.05 16.03 -4.45
C PHE A 279 -1.93 16.94 -3.92
N TYR A 280 -2.15 17.60 -2.78
CA TYR A 280 -1.17 18.52 -2.21
C TYR A 280 0.15 17.81 -1.96
N ASN A 281 1.22 18.25 -2.65
CA ASN A 281 2.58 17.67 -2.62
C ASN A 281 2.67 16.20 -3.06
N SER A 282 1.66 15.68 -3.77
CA SER A 282 1.77 14.38 -4.41
C SER A 282 2.77 14.40 -5.59
N GLY A 283 3.15 13.22 -6.06
CA GLY A 283 3.96 13.03 -7.27
C GLY A 283 3.19 13.15 -8.59
N LEU A 284 1.88 13.40 -8.54
CA LEU A 284 1.00 13.33 -9.71
C LEU A 284 1.35 14.42 -10.73
N ASP A 285 1.67 14.02 -11.96
CA ASP A 285 1.80 14.94 -13.08
C ASP A 285 0.41 15.34 -13.59
N PHE A 286 -0.09 16.46 -13.09
CA PHE A 286 -1.44 16.94 -13.35
C PHE A 286 -1.75 17.18 -14.83
N CYS A 287 -0.76 17.57 -15.64
CA CYS A 287 -0.98 17.86 -17.06
C CYS A 287 -1.13 16.60 -17.91
N LEU A 288 -0.64 15.45 -17.41
CA LEU A 288 -0.63 14.18 -18.14
C LEU A 288 -1.63 13.16 -17.57
N ASN A 289 -1.86 13.21 -16.26
CA ASN A 289 -2.50 12.13 -15.51
C ASN A 289 -3.80 12.59 -14.80
N TRP A 290 -4.35 13.74 -15.17
CA TRP A 290 -5.61 14.24 -14.65
C TRP A 290 -6.43 15.05 -15.67
N ASP A 291 -7.72 14.74 -15.77
CA ASP A 291 -8.66 15.51 -16.60
C ASP A 291 -9.12 16.77 -15.84
N THR A 292 -8.61 17.91 -16.31
CA THR A 292 -8.80 19.19 -15.64
C THR A 292 -10.16 19.84 -15.90
N ASP A 293 -10.92 19.33 -16.87
CA ASP A 293 -12.16 19.95 -17.36
C ASP A 293 -13.41 19.42 -16.62
N ARG A 294 -13.26 18.38 -15.78
CA ARG A 294 -14.36 17.72 -15.06
C ARG A 294 -14.77 18.39 -13.75
N ILE A 295 -14.05 19.40 -13.27
CA ILE A 295 -14.29 20.02 -11.96
C ILE A 295 -14.40 21.54 -12.06
N SER A 296 -15.18 22.14 -11.16
CA SER A 296 -15.26 23.60 -11.06
C SER A 296 -13.90 24.22 -10.75
N THR A 297 -13.69 25.45 -11.22
CA THR A 297 -12.46 26.22 -10.98
C THR A 297 -12.17 26.41 -9.48
N THR A 298 -13.21 26.54 -8.65
CA THR A 298 -13.09 26.61 -7.19
C THR A 298 -12.48 25.34 -6.61
N ILE A 299 -13.04 24.16 -6.92
CA ILE A 299 -12.54 22.86 -6.43
C ILE A 299 -11.10 22.63 -6.89
N ARG A 300 -10.82 22.92 -8.16
CA ARG A 300 -9.48 22.84 -8.76
C ARG A 300 -8.45 23.64 -7.98
N SER A 301 -8.79 24.85 -7.55
CA SER A 301 -7.89 25.71 -6.76
C SER A 301 -7.59 25.15 -5.36
N GLU A 302 -8.51 24.38 -4.77
CA GLU A 302 -8.36 23.83 -3.42
C GLU A 302 -7.59 22.50 -3.39
N MET A 303 -7.66 21.70 -4.47
CA MET A 303 -6.99 20.40 -4.59
C MET A 303 -5.46 20.49 -4.45
N PHE A 304 -4.88 21.63 -4.82
CA PHE A 304 -3.43 21.83 -4.87
C PHE A 304 -2.95 23.09 -4.14
N LYS A 305 -3.83 23.79 -3.41
CA LYS A 305 -3.53 25.09 -2.78
C LYS A 305 -2.20 25.06 -2.03
N ASN A 306 -1.22 25.85 -2.49
CA ASN A 306 0.14 25.97 -1.94
C ASN A 306 1.04 24.73 -2.08
N SER A 307 0.76 23.82 -3.02
CA SER A 307 1.62 22.66 -3.26
C SER A 307 2.95 23.06 -3.92
N LYS A 308 4.05 22.46 -3.46
CA LYS A 308 5.39 22.64 -4.06
C LYS A 308 5.56 21.85 -5.37
N ASN A 309 4.81 20.77 -5.54
CA ASN A 309 4.90 19.85 -6.67
C ASN A 309 3.76 20.05 -7.69
N GLY A 310 2.83 20.99 -7.43
CA GLY A 310 1.74 21.31 -8.34
C GLY A 310 2.28 21.90 -9.64
N ARG A 311 2.52 21.04 -10.64
CA ARG A 311 2.73 21.47 -12.02
C ARG A 311 1.36 21.82 -12.59
N PHE A 312 0.99 23.09 -12.46
CA PHE A 312 -0.21 23.59 -13.10
C PHE A 312 0.07 23.83 -14.59
N CYS A 313 -0.74 23.17 -15.42
CA CYS A 313 -1.23 23.76 -16.65
C CYS A 313 -2.33 24.77 -16.25
#